data_AF-A0A1Y2AGI2-F1
#
_entry.id   AF-A0A1Y2AGI2-F1
#
_cell.length_a   1.000
_cell.length_b   1.000
_cell.length_c   1.000
_cell.angle_alpha   90.00
_cell.angle_beta   90.00
_cell.angle_gamma   90.00
#
_symmetry.space_group_name_H-M   'P 1'
#
loop_
_entity.id
_entity.type
_entity.pdbx_description
1 polymer ?
#
loop_
_entity_poly.entity_id
_entity_poly.type
_entity_poly.pdbx_seq_one_letter_code
_entity_poly.pdbx_strand_id
1 'polypeptide(L)'
;MTASGESYHTNYHNDVLMGERNKPLTQEKEEILKSSDLFCYIGDADRKDPCISPIFGNYTTFPKSLFIVGDKEMLLDDTLSIVEKIKENGNDVELINRKGMFHIYPIHVRYLRESRAAHKRIREFIAESFKE
;
A
#
# COMPACT_ATOMS: atom_id res chain seq x y z
N MET A 1 1.56 5.16 -10.25
CA MET A 1 0.79 4.01 -9.75
C MET A 1 0.22 3.25 -10.94
N THR A 2 0.57 1.97 -11.12
CA THR A 2 0.20 1.16 -12.31
C THR A 2 -1.13 0.43 -12.19
N ALA A 3 -1.66 0.29 -10.97
CA ALA A 3 -2.89 -0.44 -10.69
C ALA A 3 -2.90 -1.89 -11.21
N SER A 4 -1.77 -2.59 -11.06
CA SER A 4 -1.51 -3.87 -11.74
C SER A 4 -1.28 -5.06 -10.81
N GLY A 5 -1.35 -4.89 -9.49
CA GLY A 5 -1.25 -5.99 -8.53
C GLY A 5 -2.49 -6.89 -8.60
N GLU A 6 -2.34 -8.19 -8.30
CA GLU A 6 -3.46 -9.15 -8.30
C GLU A 6 -4.55 -8.76 -7.29
N SER A 7 -4.14 -8.16 -6.18
CA SER A 7 -4.97 -7.56 -5.13
C SER A 7 -5.91 -6.46 -5.64
N TYR A 8 -5.62 -5.78 -6.75
CA TYR A 8 -6.58 -4.88 -7.37
C TYR A 8 -7.84 -5.62 -7.83
N HIS A 9 -7.72 -6.89 -8.23
CA HIS A 9 -8.86 -7.72 -8.63
C HIS A 9 -9.43 -8.52 -7.46
N THR A 10 -8.58 -9.17 -6.68
CA THR A 10 -9.01 -10.08 -5.60
C THR A 10 -9.60 -9.31 -4.40
N ASN A 11 -9.17 -8.07 -4.16
CA ASN A 11 -9.69 -7.22 -3.08
C ASN A 11 -10.59 -6.08 -3.54
N TYR A 12 -10.86 -5.91 -4.84
CA TYR A 12 -11.73 -4.84 -5.33
C TYR A 12 -13.10 -4.76 -4.63
N HIS A 13 -13.69 -5.91 -4.33
CA HIS A 13 -15.00 -5.98 -3.68
C HIS A 13 -14.93 -5.87 -2.16
N ASN A 14 -13.73 -5.93 -1.59
CA ASN A 14 -13.45 -5.89 -0.15
C ASN A 14 -12.95 -4.51 0.30
N ASP A 15 -12.28 -3.78 -0.57
CA ASP A 15 -11.74 -2.45 -0.26
C ASP A 15 -12.88 -1.43 -0.16
N VAL A 16 -13.11 -0.96 1.07
CA VAL A 16 -14.21 -0.04 1.38
C VAL A 16 -13.94 1.40 0.95
N LEU A 17 -12.71 1.73 0.56
CA LEU A 17 -12.31 3.10 0.20
C LEU A 17 -12.11 3.27 -1.30
N MET A 18 -11.44 2.33 -1.96
CA MET A 18 -11.12 2.41 -3.39
C MET A 18 -11.93 1.44 -4.26
N GLY A 19 -12.54 0.43 -3.62
CA GLY A 19 -13.26 -0.64 -4.30
C GLY A 19 -14.76 -0.39 -4.48
N GLU A 20 -15.42 -1.29 -5.20
CA GLU A 20 -16.88 -1.34 -5.27
C GLU A 20 -17.42 -2.60 -4.58
N ARG A 21 -18.17 -2.39 -3.50
CA ARG A 21 -18.76 -3.47 -2.69
C ARG A 21 -19.58 -4.45 -3.55
N ASN A 22 -19.31 -5.74 -3.36
CA ASN A 22 -20.01 -6.86 -3.99
C ASN A 22 -19.96 -6.89 -5.53
N LYS A 23 -19.04 -6.18 -6.17
CA LYS A 23 -18.85 -6.24 -7.62
C LYS A 23 -17.41 -6.61 -7.94
N PRO A 24 -17.14 -7.43 -8.96
CA PRO A 24 -15.78 -7.69 -9.41
C PRO A 24 -15.22 -6.47 -10.16
N LEU A 25 -13.89 -6.39 -10.25
CA LEU A 25 -13.19 -5.46 -11.13
C LEU A 25 -13.25 -6.03 -12.55
N THR A 26 -14.09 -5.45 -13.41
CA THR A 26 -14.12 -5.74 -14.85
C THR A 26 -13.07 -4.92 -15.58
N GLN A 27 -12.73 -5.32 -16.80
CA GLN A 27 -11.75 -4.60 -17.62
C GLN A 27 -12.20 -3.15 -17.91
N GLU A 28 -13.49 -2.95 -18.19
CA GLU A 28 -14.09 -1.61 -18.32
C GLU A 28 -13.89 -0.77 -17.06
N LYS A 29 -14.15 -1.35 -15.88
CA LYS A 29 -13.98 -0.67 -14.59
C LYS A 29 -12.53 -0.40 -14.26
N GLU A 30 -11.61 -1.25 -14.68
CA GLU A 30 -10.18 -1.02 -14.53
C GLU A 30 -9.73 0.21 -15.34
N GLU A 31 -10.22 0.37 -16.57
CA GLU A 31 -9.94 1.54 -17.39
C GLU A 31 -10.60 2.81 -16.82
N ILE A 32 -11.82 2.70 -16.29
CA ILE A 32 -12.48 3.79 -15.54
C ILE A 32 -11.66 4.14 -14.31
N LEU A 33 -11.20 3.15 -13.53
CA LEU A 33 -10.38 3.37 -12.35
C LEU A 33 -9.10 4.10 -12.71
N LYS A 34 -8.36 3.64 -13.74
CA LYS A 34 -7.14 4.30 -14.21
C LYS A 34 -7.39 5.73 -14.68
N SER A 35 -8.54 6.03 -15.27
CA SER A 35 -8.90 7.39 -15.72
C SER A 35 -9.63 8.23 -14.67
N SER A 36 -9.88 7.70 -13.48
CA SER A 36 -10.62 8.38 -12.41
C SER A 36 -9.80 9.46 -11.70
N ASP A 37 -10.48 10.28 -10.89
CA ASP A 37 -9.88 11.30 -10.05
C ASP A 37 -8.83 10.76 -9.07
N LEU A 38 -8.87 9.46 -8.72
CA LEU A 38 -7.84 8.80 -7.90
C LEU A 38 -6.46 8.87 -8.56
N PHE A 39 -6.40 8.93 -9.89
CA PHE A 39 -5.18 8.90 -10.68
C PHE A 39 -4.97 10.16 -11.52
N CYS A 40 -5.77 11.21 -11.32
CA CYS A 40 -5.66 12.46 -12.11
C CYS A 40 -4.29 13.13 -11.98
N TYR A 41 -3.58 12.88 -10.87
CA TYR A 41 -2.24 13.39 -10.62
C TYR A 41 -1.17 12.88 -11.62
N ILE A 42 -1.46 11.80 -12.35
CA ILE A 42 -0.54 11.22 -13.35
C ILE A 42 -0.49 12.08 -14.61
N GLY A 43 -1.61 12.71 -15.01
CA GLY A 43 -1.72 13.42 -16.28
C GLY A 43 -1.31 12.53 -17.46
N ASP A 44 -0.48 13.08 -18.35
CA ASP A 44 0.04 12.38 -19.54
C ASP A 44 1.37 11.65 -19.30
N ALA A 45 1.85 11.60 -18.06
CA ALA A 45 3.13 10.98 -17.74
C ALA A 45 3.05 9.44 -17.80
N ASP A 46 4.21 8.81 -18.04
CA ASP A 46 4.30 7.35 -18.02
C ASP A 46 3.98 6.84 -16.59
N ARG A 47 3.01 5.93 -16.49
CA ARG A 47 2.67 5.28 -15.21
C ARG A 47 3.83 4.51 -14.60
N LYS A 48 4.84 4.14 -15.39
CA LYS A 48 6.06 3.47 -14.92
C LYS A 48 7.17 4.43 -14.52
N ASP A 49 6.98 5.75 -14.68
CA ASP A 49 7.91 6.73 -14.15
C ASP A 49 8.11 6.50 -12.64
N PRO A 50 9.35 6.34 -12.14
CA PRO A 50 9.64 6.14 -10.72
C PRO A 50 9.10 7.25 -9.81
N CYS A 51 8.94 8.49 -10.31
CA CYS A 51 8.34 9.60 -9.56
C CYS A 51 6.82 9.43 -9.38
N ILE A 52 6.18 8.60 -10.21
CA ILE A 52 4.73 8.28 -10.15
C ILE A 52 4.48 6.90 -9.53
N SER A 53 5.36 5.94 -9.79
CA SER A 53 5.30 4.55 -9.31
C SER A 53 6.65 4.18 -8.69
N PRO A 54 6.84 4.42 -7.38
CA PRO A 54 8.12 4.18 -6.70
C PRO A 54 8.64 2.76 -6.81
N ILE A 55 7.78 1.76 -7.07
CA ILE A 55 8.19 0.37 -7.32
C ILE A 55 9.22 0.24 -8.45
N PHE A 56 9.27 1.15 -9.42
CA PHE A 56 10.30 1.17 -10.48
C PHE A 56 11.57 1.96 -10.11
N GLY A 57 11.60 2.59 -8.94
CA GLY A 57 12.75 3.34 -8.44
C GLY A 57 13.92 2.47 -8.00
N ASN A 58 15.03 3.13 -7.64
CA ASN A 58 16.23 2.50 -7.12
C ASN A 58 16.12 2.27 -5.61
N TYR A 59 16.32 1.01 -5.18
CA TYR A 59 16.28 0.59 -3.78
C TYR A 59 17.64 0.08 -3.27
N THR A 60 18.73 0.24 -4.01
CA THR A 60 20.08 -0.18 -3.58
C THR A 60 20.47 0.43 -2.23
N THR A 61 20.03 1.66 -1.97
CA THR A 61 20.10 2.30 -0.66
C THR A 61 18.69 2.73 -0.25
N PHE A 62 18.15 2.14 0.80
CA PHE A 62 16.84 2.49 1.32
C PHE A 62 16.89 2.62 2.86
N PRO A 63 16.29 3.68 3.45
CA PRO A 63 16.30 3.84 4.90
C PRO A 63 15.54 2.69 5.56
N LYS A 64 15.89 2.42 6.83
CA LYS A 64 15.10 1.55 7.69
C LYS A 64 13.63 1.96 7.62
N SER A 65 12.76 1.02 7.30
CA SER A 65 11.36 1.33 6.96
C SER A 65 10.36 0.39 7.62
N LEU A 66 9.15 0.91 7.85
CA LEU A 66 8.01 0.17 8.38
C LEU A 66 6.83 0.34 7.41
N PHE A 67 6.35 -0.78 6.87
CA PHE A 67 5.16 -0.85 6.02
C PHE A 67 4.00 -1.47 6.79
N ILE A 68 2.80 -0.90 6.62
CA ILE A 68 1.59 -1.35 7.30
C ILE A 68 0.48 -1.42 6.26
N VAL A 69 -0.14 -2.59 6.15
CA VAL A 69 -1.16 -2.87 5.14
C VAL A 69 -2.23 -3.79 5.70
N GLY A 70 -3.47 -3.61 5.27
CA GLY A 70 -4.56 -4.54 5.51
C GLY A 70 -4.63 -5.61 4.43
N ASP A 71 -5.09 -6.82 4.75
CA ASP A 71 -5.23 -7.88 3.74
C ASP A 71 -6.49 -7.73 2.86
N LYS A 72 -7.35 -6.73 3.12
CA LYS A 72 -8.58 -6.42 2.38
C LYS A 72 -8.51 -5.15 1.55
N GLU A 73 -7.32 -4.65 1.24
CA GLU A 73 -7.14 -3.50 0.36
C GLU A 73 -6.56 -3.88 -1.00
N MET A 74 -6.86 -3.05 -2.00
CA MET A 74 -6.36 -3.21 -3.37
C MET A 74 -4.85 -2.97 -3.48
N LEU A 75 -4.26 -2.20 -2.56
CA LEU A 75 -2.83 -1.86 -2.55
C LEU A 75 -1.96 -2.91 -1.83
N LEU A 76 -2.51 -4.08 -1.50
CA LEU A 76 -1.79 -5.13 -0.79
C LEU A 76 -0.51 -5.53 -1.53
N ASP A 77 -0.61 -5.86 -2.82
CA ASP A 77 0.56 -6.30 -3.58
C ASP A 77 1.52 -5.16 -3.89
N ASP A 78 1.04 -3.92 -4.01
CA ASP A 78 1.92 -2.76 -4.13
C ASP A 78 2.83 -2.67 -2.89
N THR A 79 2.27 -2.89 -1.70
CA THR A 79 3.04 -2.93 -0.45
C THR A 79 4.00 -4.13 -0.42
N LEU A 80 3.51 -5.34 -0.73
CA LEU A 80 4.32 -6.55 -0.69
C LEU A 80 5.50 -6.49 -1.67
N SER A 81 5.28 -5.96 -2.87
CA SER A 81 6.30 -5.81 -3.90
C SER A 81 7.41 -4.85 -3.48
N ILE A 82 7.06 -3.72 -2.85
CA ILE A 82 8.05 -2.76 -2.35
C ILE A 82 8.84 -3.37 -1.20
N VAL A 83 8.17 -4.03 -0.24
CA VAL A 83 8.84 -4.69 0.88
C VAL A 83 9.82 -5.75 0.39
N GLU A 84 9.42 -6.58 -0.57
CA GLU A 84 10.32 -7.60 -1.13
C GLU A 84 11.50 -6.94 -1.83
N LYS A 85 11.27 -5.91 -2.66
CA LYS A 85 12.33 -5.17 -3.34
C LYS A 85 13.34 -4.55 -2.37
N ILE A 86 12.88 -4.02 -1.23
CA ILE A 86 13.75 -3.47 -0.19
C ILE A 86 14.63 -4.57 0.42
N LYS A 87 14.04 -5.74 0.73
CA LYS A 87 14.75 -6.91 1.27
C LYS A 87 15.78 -7.47 0.31
N GLU A 88 15.42 -7.64 -0.97
CA GLU A 88 16.31 -8.14 -2.02
C GLU A 88 17.54 -7.23 -2.20
N ASN A 89 17.43 -5.94 -1.90
CA ASN A 89 18.54 -4.99 -1.89
C ASN A 89 19.29 -4.92 -0.54
N GLY A 90 18.96 -5.79 0.42
CA GLY A 90 19.69 -5.92 1.69
C GLY A 90 19.39 -4.84 2.73
N ASN A 91 18.31 -4.06 2.58
CA ASN A 91 17.95 -3.01 3.52
C ASN A 91 16.97 -3.50 4.61
N ASP A 92 16.95 -2.80 5.75
CA ASP A 92 16.06 -3.13 6.88
C ASP A 92 14.62 -2.68 6.61
N VAL A 93 13.69 -3.63 6.63
CA VAL A 93 12.27 -3.39 6.44
C VAL A 93 11.41 -4.29 7.31
N GLU A 94 10.48 -3.68 8.02
CA GLU A 94 9.41 -4.36 8.73
C GLU A 94 8.09 -4.25 7.97
N LEU A 95 7.32 -5.33 7.97
CA LEU A 95 5.97 -5.37 7.42
C LEU A 95 4.96 -5.80 8.49
N ILE A 96 3.93 -4.99 8.68
CA ILE A 96 2.70 -5.34 9.38
C ILE A 96 1.60 -5.57 8.34
N ASN A 97 1.39 -6.83 7.95
CA ASN A 97 0.20 -7.23 7.22
C ASN A 97 -0.89 -7.68 8.23
N ARG A 98 -2.04 -6.98 8.27
CA ARG A 98 -3.13 -7.30 9.20
C ARG A 98 -4.35 -7.89 8.49
N LYS A 99 -4.67 -9.11 8.90
CA LYS A 99 -5.87 -9.84 8.48
C LYS A 99 -7.16 -9.10 8.85
N GLY A 100 -8.09 -9.01 7.91
CA GLY A 100 -9.40 -8.39 8.06
C GLY A 100 -9.40 -6.87 8.03
N MET A 101 -8.23 -6.23 7.87
CA MET A 101 -8.13 -4.77 7.85
C MET A 101 -8.21 -4.23 6.42
N PHE A 102 -8.80 -3.04 6.31
CA PHE A 102 -9.00 -2.31 5.07
C PHE A 102 -7.92 -1.23 4.88
N HIS A 103 -7.96 -0.60 3.71
CA HIS A 103 -7.04 0.48 3.35
C HIS A 103 -6.99 1.55 4.43
N ILE A 104 -5.79 2.02 4.80
CA ILE A 104 -5.53 3.03 5.84
C ILE A 104 -6.17 2.74 7.21
N TYR A 105 -6.44 1.48 7.60
CA TYR A 105 -6.97 1.18 8.92
C TYR A 105 -6.21 1.85 10.10
N PRO A 106 -4.87 2.08 10.09
CA PRO A 106 -4.15 2.61 11.26
C PRO A 106 -4.68 3.96 11.76
N ILE A 107 -5.25 4.82 10.91
CA ILE A 107 -5.75 6.14 11.34
C ILE A 107 -6.98 6.05 12.26
N HIS A 108 -7.65 4.90 12.31
CA HIS A 108 -8.90 4.67 13.05
C HIS A 108 -8.68 4.31 14.52
N VAL A 109 -7.66 4.89 15.16
CA VAL A 109 -7.18 4.62 16.54
C VAL A 109 -8.30 4.63 17.58
N ARG A 110 -9.29 5.51 17.43
CA ARG A 110 -10.42 5.63 18.35
C ARG A 110 -11.30 4.38 18.35
N TYR A 111 -11.44 3.71 17.21
CA TYR A 111 -12.46 2.68 17.00
C TYR A 111 -11.88 1.27 16.97
N LEU A 112 -10.70 1.07 16.38
CA LEU A 112 -10.13 -0.25 16.16
C LEU A 112 -8.97 -0.55 17.10
N ARG A 113 -8.92 -1.79 17.61
CA ARG A 113 -7.82 -2.26 18.47
C ARG A 113 -6.55 -2.43 17.65
N GLU A 114 -6.69 -2.89 16.41
CA GLU A 114 -5.66 -3.08 15.41
C GLU A 114 -4.97 -1.76 15.09
N SER A 115 -5.73 -0.67 14.95
CA SER A 115 -5.18 0.68 14.73
C SER A 115 -4.38 1.18 15.94
N ARG A 116 -4.83 0.92 17.16
CA ARG A 116 -4.05 1.23 18.38
C ARG A 116 -2.74 0.43 18.42
N ALA A 117 -2.78 -0.85 18.04
CA ALA A 117 -1.58 -1.68 17.95
C ALA A 117 -0.61 -1.17 16.87
N ALA A 118 -1.12 -0.82 15.69
CA ALA A 118 -0.33 -0.22 14.61
C ALA A 118 0.32 1.10 15.07
N HIS A 119 -0.43 2.01 15.69
CA HIS A 119 0.10 3.26 16.24
C HIS A 119 1.16 3.05 17.32
N LYS A 120 0.97 2.08 18.21
CA LYS A 120 1.98 1.71 19.21
C LYS A 120 3.27 1.29 18.51
N ARG A 121 3.19 0.42 17.49
CA ARG A 121 4.35 -0.03 16.75
C ARG A 121 5.03 1.09 15.97
N ILE A 122 4.28 1.98 15.32
CA ILE A 122 4.83 3.18 14.64
C ILE A 122 5.66 4.02 15.62
N ARG A 123 5.12 4.29 16.82
CA ARG A 123 5.84 5.05 17.85
C ARG A 123 7.13 4.37 18.29
N GLU A 124 7.07 3.05 18.53
CA GLU A 124 8.24 2.25 18.91
C GLU A 124 9.29 2.25 17.79
N PHE A 125 8.86 2.09 16.54
CA PHE A 125 9.74 2.05 15.37
C PHE A 125 10.48 3.37 15.18
N ILE A 126 9.78 4.49 15.32
CA ILE A 126 10.40 5.82 15.28
C ILE A 126 11.44 5.93 16.40
N ALA A 127 11.07 5.61 17.64
CA ALA A 127 12.00 5.69 18.76
C ALA A 127 13.24 4.79 18.58
N GLU A 128 13.06 3.59 18.03
CA GLU A 128 14.16 2.65 17.71
C GLU A 128 15.06 3.15 16.59
N SER A 129 14.52 3.87 15.61
CA SER A 129 15.27 4.33 14.43
C SER A 129 16.21 5.51 14.73
N PHE A 130 16.04 6.16 15.89
CA PHE A 130 16.86 7.30 16.33
C PHE A 130 17.59 7.04 17.65
N LYS A 131 17.69 5.78 18.10
CA LYS A 131 18.56 5.43 19.22
C LYS A 131 20.01 5.37 18.73
N GLU A 132 20.89 6.06 19.45
CA GLU A 132 22.35 6.01 19.28
C GLU A 132 22.91 4.61 19.54
#